data_AF-A0A366MFI0-F1
#
_entry.id   AF-A0A366MFI0-F1
#
_cell.length_a   1.000
_cell.length_b   1.000
_cell.length_c   1.000
_cell.angle_alpha   90.00
_cell.angle_beta   90.00
_cell.angle_gamma   90.00
#
_symmetry.space_group_name_H-M   'P 1'
#
loop_
_entity.id
_entity.type
_entity.pdbx_description
1 polymer ?
#
loop_
_entity_poly.entity_id
_entity_poly.type
_entity_poly.pdbx_seq_one_letter_code
_entity_poly.pdbx_strand_id
1 'polypeptide(L)'
;MEAMLKRRHLGPIYGQRTPLLSTDKDALVIRDVPDIIHTGHVHISDVISYQGVLGINAGTWQSQTSFQKQMNITPTSAEAVVVDLATLSYEKLCFLKSI
;
A
#
# COMPACT_ATOMS: atom_id res chain seq x y z
N MET A 1 3.32 -5.28 -2.21
CA MET A 1 4.39 -4.75 -1.34
C MET A 1 5.60 -5.66 -1.27
N GLU A 2 5.45 -6.96 -0.98
CA GLU A 2 6.58 -7.91 -0.95
C GLU A 2 7.50 -7.84 -2.17
N ALA A 3 6.94 -7.78 -3.38
CA ALA A 3 7.71 -7.64 -4.62
C ALA A 3 8.59 -6.37 -4.68
N MET A 4 8.14 -5.26 -4.06
CA MET A 4 8.90 -4.01 -3.94
C MET A 4 10.04 -4.18 -2.95
N LEU A 5 9.79 -4.83 -1.80
CA LEU A 5 10.81 -5.13 -0.78
C LEU A 5 11.90 -6.07 -1.33
N LYS A 6 11.50 -7.16 -2.00
CA LYS A 6 12.42 -8.11 -2.66
C LYS A 6 13.33 -7.42 -3.68
N ARG A 7 12.78 -6.48 -4.47
CA ARG A 7 13.53 -5.74 -5.51
C ARG A 7 14.21 -4.49 -4.98
N ARG A 8 13.95 -4.10 -3.73
CA ARG A 8 14.40 -2.86 -3.12
C ARG A 8 14.06 -1.62 -3.96
N HIS A 9 12.86 -1.58 -4.55
CA HIS A 9 12.44 -0.50 -5.44
C HIS A 9 10.91 -0.33 -5.46
N LEU A 10 10.43 0.92 -5.37
CA LEU A 10 9.00 1.24 -5.29
C LEU A 10 8.26 1.11 -6.64
N GLY A 11 8.88 1.52 -7.75
CA GLY A 11 8.31 1.34 -9.10
C GLY A 11 9.37 1.09 -10.18
N PRO A 12 9.94 -0.13 -10.29
CA PRO A 12 11.11 -0.38 -11.15
C PRO A 12 10.78 -0.54 -12.64
N ILE A 13 9.51 -0.52 -13.02
CA ILE A 13 9.09 -0.84 -14.40
C ILE A 13 9.01 0.46 -15.22
N TYR A 14 9.89 0.59 -16.22
CA TYR A 14 9.91 1.72 -17.15
C TYR A 14 8.93 1.52 -18.32
N GLY A 15 8.37 2.63 -18.84
CA GLY A 15 7.56 2.64 -20.07
C GLY A 15 6.14 2.08 -19.95
N GLN A 16 5.63 1.88 -18.73
CA GLN A 16 4.28 1.39 -18.46
C GLN A 16 3.38 2.52 -17.91
N ARG A 17 2.26 2.15 -17.29
CA ARG A 17 1.26 3.10 -16.77
C ARG A 17 1.76 4.01 -15.65
N THR A 18 2.81 3.62 -14.94
CA THR A 18 3.42 4.46 -13.88
C THR A 18 4.47 5.38 -14.52
N PRO A 19 4.25 6.70 -14.56
CA PRO A 19 5.23 7.63 -15.08
C PRO A 19 6.44 7.69 -14.14
N LEU A 20 7.65 7.67 -14.70
CA LEU A 20 8.89 7.84 -13.97
C LEU A 20 9.55 9.14 -14.41
N LEU A 21 9.94 9.97 -13.44
CA LEU A 21 10.64 11.22 -13.72
C LEU A 21 12.10 10.93 -14.07
N SER A 22 12.58 11.49 -15.19
CA SER A 22 13.99 11.46 -15.53
C SER A 22 14.77 12.34 -14.56
N THR A 23 15.58 11.72 -13.70
CA THR A 23 16.40 12.40 -12.70
C THR A 23 17.77 11.75 -12.64
N ASP A 24 18.80 12.51 -12.25
CA ASP A 24 20.17 11.98 -12.13
C ASP A 24 20.32 10.95 -11.00
N LYS A 25 19.38 10.93 -10.05
CA LYS A 25 19.35 10.01 -8.91
C LYS A 25 17.96 9.45 -8.70
N ASP A 26 17.86 8.12 -8.71
CA ASP A 26 16.62 7.44 -8.45
C ASP A 26 16.26 7.45 -6.94
N ALA A 27 15.19 8.18 -6.61
CA ALA A 27 14.65 8.29 -5.26
C ALA A 27 13.68 7.15 -4.89
N LEU A 28 13.31 6.28 -5.84
CA LEU A 28 12.40 5.15 -5.64
C LEU A 28 13.14 3.87 -5.19
N VAL A 29 14.47 3.91 -5.15
CA VAL A 29 15.31 2.83 -4.60
C VAL A 29 15.21 2.81 -3.08
N ILE A 30 14.87 1.65 -2.52
CA ILE A 30 14.79 1.39 -1.07
C ILE A 30 16.21 1.06 -0.56
N ARG A 31 16.99 2.09 -0.20
CA ARG A 31 18.41 1.96 0.18
C ARG A 31 18.62 1.26 1.52
N ASP A 32 17.81 1.60 2.50
CA ASP A 32 17.80 0.97 3.82
C ASP A 32 16.56 0.10 3.98
N VAL A 33 16.67 -0.98 4.74
CA VAL A 33 15.50 -1.85 5.02
C VAL A 33 14.59 -1.08 5.98
N PRO A 34 13.33 -0.80 5.61
CA PRO A 34 12.42 -0.09 6.50
C PRO A 34 11.79 -1.05 7.50
N ASP A 35 11.37 -0.55 8.66
CA ASP A 35 10.52 -1.32 9.58
C ASP A 35 9.08 -1.43 9.04
N ILE A 36 8.60 -0.37 8.37
CA ILE A 36 7.26 -0.29 7.78
C ILE A 36 7.33 0.23 6.34
N ILE A 37 6.66 -0.46 5.40
CA ILE A 37 6.34 0.09 4.08
C ILE A 37 4.83 0.34 3.98
N HIS A 38 4.45 1.60 3.75
CA HIS A 38 3.05 2.01 3.64
C HIS A 38 2.71 2.39 2.19
N THR A 39 1.58 1.91 1.69
CA THR A 39 1.10 2.11 0.32
C THR A 39 -0.41 2.38 0.29
N GLY A 40 -0.92 2.71 -0.90
CA GLY A 40 -2.33 2.97 -1.16
C GLY A 40 -2.69 2.69 -2.61
N HIS A 41 -3.41 3.61 -3.24
CA HIS A 41 -3.75 3.63 -4.68
C HIS A 41 -4.72 2.54 -5.17
N VAL A 42 -4.59 1.28 -4.75
CA VAL A 42 -5.46 0.18 -5.19
C VAL A 42 -6.79 0.10 -4.43
N HIS A 43 -6.92 0.87 -3.35
CA HIS A 43 -8.15 0.99 -2.54
C HIS A 43 -8.59 -0.31 -1.84
N ILE A 44 -7.66 -1.25 -1.65
CA ILE A 44 -7.86 -2.51 -0.93
C ILE A 44 -6.89 -2.54 0.26
N SER A 45 -7.45 -2.72 1.44
CA SER A 45 -6.80 -2.71 2.75
C SER A 45 -6.18 -4.08 2.99
N ASP A 46 -4.87 -4.12 3.15
CA ASP A 46 -4.15 -5.35 3.41
C ASP A 46 -2.89 -5.10 4.23
N VAL A 47 -2.51 -6.09 5.03
CA VAL A 47 -1.32 -6.04 5.88
C VAL A 47 -0.54 -7.34 5.72
N ILE A 48 0.76 -7.22 5.45
CA ILE A 48 1.68 -8.35 5.33
C ILE A 48 2.86 -8.18 6.27
N SER A 49 3.49 -9.28 6.65
CA SER A 49 4.82 -9.27 7.24
C SER A 49 5.79 -9.97 6.29
N TYR A 50 6.91 -9.33 5.96
CA TYR A 50 7.93 -9.90 5.11
C TYR A 50 9.33 -9.64 5.67
N GLN A 51 9.99 -10.71 6.13
CA GLN A 51 11.35 -10.65 6.71
C GLN A 51 11.50 -9.57 7.80
N GLY A 52 10.50 -9.45 8.68
CA GLY A 52 10.50 -8.45 9.75
C GLY A 52 9.98 -7.06 9.36
N VAL A 53 9.71 -6.82 8.08
CA VAL A 53 9.10 -5.56 7.60
C VAL A 53 7.58 -5.68 7.59
N LEU A 54 6.89 -4.72 8.22
CA LEU A 54 5.44 -4.60 8.16
C LEU A 54 5.01 -3.85 6.89
N GLY A 55 4.31 -4.53 5.99
CA GLY A 55 3.74 -3.92 4.79
C GLY A 55 2.27 -3.57 4.99
N ILE A 56 1.91 -2.31 4.81
CA ILE A 56 0.55 -1.80 5.01
C ILE A 56 0.04 -1.17 3.72
N ASN A 57 -1.13 -1.60 3.28
CA ASN A 57 -1.95 -0.88 2.33
C ASN A 57 -3.21 -0.42 3.06
N ALA A 58 -3.40 0.88 3.25
CA ALA A 58 -4.46 1.41 4.10
C ALA A 58 -5.85 1.46 3.43
N GLY A 59 -6.00 0.93 2.21
CA GLY A 59 -7.30 0.92 1.53
C GLY A 59 -7.74 2.31 1.09
N THR A 60 -8.97 2.71 1.43
CA THR A 60 -9.54 3.99 1.00
C THR A 60 -10.70 4.47 1.87
N TRP A 61 -11.03 5.77 1.74
CA TRP A 61 -12.27 6.38 2.23
C TRP A 61 -13.29 6.62 1.11
N GLN A 62 -13.00 6.16 -0.11
CA GLN A 62 -13.85 6.33 -1.28
C GLN A 62 -14.66 5.06 -1.57
N SER A 63 -15.99 5.18 -1.58
CA SER A 63 -16.90 4.13 -2.05
C SER A 63 -16.63 3.74 -3.51
N GLN A 64 -17.05 2.53 -3.90
CA GLN A 64 -16.83 2.02 -5.26
C GLN A 64 -17.36 2.98 -6.33
N THR A 65 -16.47 3.41 -7.22
CA THR A 65 -16.80 4.24 -8.38
C THR A 65 -17.30 3.42 -9.57
N SER A 66 -17.95 4.06 -10.54
CA SER A 66 -18.37 3.41 -11.79
C SER A 66 -17.18 2.83 -12.57
N PHE A 67 -16.06 3.55 -12.62
CA PHE A 67 -14.83 3.08 -13.25
C PHE A 67 -14.26 1.83 -12.55
N GLN A 68 -14.18 1.84 -11.21
CA GLN A 68 -13.77 0.66 -10.44
C GLN A 68 -14.69 -0.53 -10.68
N LYS A 69 -16.01 -0.31 -10.74
CA LYS A 69 -16.98 -1.35 -11.06
C LYS A 69 -16.74 -1.94 -12.46
N GLN A 70 -16.47 -1.11 -13.47
CA GLN A 70 -16.12 -1.56 -14.82
C GLN A 70 -14.81 -2.37 -14.85
N MET A 71 -13.87 -2.03 -13.97
CA MET A 71 -12.58 -2.71 -13.83
C MET A 71 -12.61 -3.90 -12.86
N ASN A 72 -13.79 -4.30 -12.35
CA ASN A 72 -13.98 -5.36 -11.35
C ASN A 72 -13.20 -5.16 -10.04
N ILE A 73 -13.01 -3.90 -9.63
CA ILE A 73 -12.34 -3.53 -8.38
C ILE A 73 -13.40 -3.30 -7.30
N THR A 74 -13.32 -4.05 -6.20
CA THR A 74 -14.14 -3.85 -5.00
C THR A 74 -13.28 -3.26 -3.89
N PRO A 75 -13.40 -1.97 -3.56
CA PRO A 75 -12.59 -1.34 -2.54
C PRO A 75 -13.03 -1.74 -1.13
N THR A 76 -12.07 -1.81 -0.20
CA THR A 76 -12.34 -1.91 1.25
C THR A 76 -12.43 -0.48 1.80
N SER A 77 -13.61 0.09 1.72
CA SER A 77 -13.83 1.48 2.14
C SER A 77 -13.99 1.59 3.65
N ALA A 78 -13.52 2.70 4.21
CA ALA A 78 -13.71 3.05 5.61
C ALA A 78 -13.07 2.06 6.60
N GLU A 79 -11.89 1.55 6.24
CA GLU A 79 -11.00 0.87 7.16
C GLU A 79 -9.77 1.74 7.47
N ALA A 80 -9.30 1.71 8.72
CA ALA A 80 -8.02 2.29 9.11
C ALA A 80 -7.13 1.21 9.73
N VAL A 81 -5.82 1.31 9.53
CA VAL A 81 -4.82 0.45 10.16
C VAL A 81 -4.11 1.25 11.24
N VAL A 82 -4.23 0.82 12.50
CA VAL A 82 -3.53 1.40 13.65
C VAL A 82 -2.34 0.52 13.96
N VAL A 83 -1.17 1.13 14.21
CA VAL A 83 0.08 0.41 14.47
C VAL A 83 0.70 0.93 15.74
N ASP A 84 1.08 0.01 16.62
CA ASP A 84 1.96 0.29 17.75
C ASP A 84 3.41 0.30 17.24
N LEU A 85 4.09 1.45 17.32
CA LEU A 85 5.43 1.61 16.74
C LEU A 85 6.55 0.91 17.54
N ALA A 86 6.31 0.55 18.80
CA ALA A 86 7.32 -0.13 19.62
C ALA A 86 7.35 -1.64 19.32
N THR A 87 6.19 -2.22 19.02
CA THR A 87 6.01 -3.67 18.82
C THR A 87 5.73 -4.06 17.37
N LEU A 88 5.37 -3.08 16.52
CA LEU A 88 4.84 -3.27 15.17
C LEU A 88 3.56 -4.13 15.11
N SER A 89 2.88 -4.31 16.25
CA SER A 89 1.54 -4.89 16.27
C SER A 89 0.54 -3.93 15.62
N TYR A 90 -0.49 -4.48 14.97
CA TYR A 90 -1.46 -3.68 14.23
C TYR A 90 -2.89 -4.16 14.47
N GLU A 91 -3.83 -3.24 14.30
CA GLU A 91 -5.27 -3.47 14.33
C GLU A 91 -5.94 -2.80 13.13
N LYS A 92 -6.96 -3.46 12.55
CA LYS A 92 -7.83 -2.87 11.53
C LYS A 92 -9.14 -2.41 12.16
N LEU A 93 -9.43 -1.12 12.05
CA LEU A 93 -10.67 -0.50 12.50
C LEU A 93 -11.61 -0.31 11.31
N CYS A 94 -12.83 -0.83 11.37
CA CYS A 94 -13.87 -0.62 10.35
C CYS A 94 -14.89 0.42 10.83
N PHE A 95 -15.14 1.43 10.01
CA PHE A 95 -16.04 2.54 10.29
C PHE A 95 -17.36 2.46 9.53
N LEU A 96 -17.62 1.35 8.83
CA LEU A 96 -18.94 1.06 8.28
C LEU A 96 -19.86 0.71 9.46
N LYS A 97 -21.04 1.35 9.53
CA LYS A 97 -22.05 0.98 10.52
C LYS A 97 -22.37 -0.50 10.40
N SER A 98 -22.26 -1.23 11.49
CA SER A 98 -22.94 -2.52 11.63
C SER A 98 -24.44 -2.26 11.47
N ILE A 99 -25.02 -2.77 10.39
CA ILE A 99 -26.48 -2.78 10.17
C ILE A 99 -27.08 -3.86 11.05
#